data_AF-A0A7S0V7V3-F1
#
_entry.id   AF-A0A7S0V7V3-F1
#
_cell.length_a   1.000
_cell.length_b   1.000
_cell.length_c   1.000
_cell.angle_alpha   90.00
_cell.angle_beta   90.00
_cell.angle_gamma   90.00
#
_symmetry.space_group_name_H-M   'P 1'
#
loop_
_entity.id
_entity.type
_entity.pdbx_description
1 polymer ?
#
loop_
_entity_poly.entity_id
_entity_poly.type
_entity_poly.pdbx_seq_one_letter_code
_entity_poly.pdbx_strand_id
1 'polypeptide(L)'
;FLDEVGKGEGRYRFKQGLDTEAAIVQSLESRPLELEGTSGAALVEALLLTLNDVCLIRDDKCPDDRFYPRALMWLTDSFCELGQDWQRRLRELSEAHFGWKQAEAFETGGRERLRVLQFASDMLLFADDLPEGQGAPPECTLKVLADLGVLGSRIPAAL
;
A
#
# COMPACT_ATOMS: atom_id res chain seq x y z
N PHE A 1 -20.17 -1.34 17.96
CA PHE A 1 -18.88 -1.55 17.27
C PHE A 1 -17.79 -0.64 17.83
N LEU A 2 -18.12 0.61 18.15
CA LEU A 2 -17.18 1.55 18.75
C LEU A 2 -17.49 1.78 20.25
N ASP A 3 -16.46 2.12 21.02
CA ASP A 3 -16.52 2.69 22.36
C ASP A 3 -16.01 4.13 22.30
N GLU A 4 -16.68 5.03 23.03
CA GLU A 4 -16.20 6.41 23.19
C GLU A 4 -15.01 6.43 24.15
N VAL A 5 -13.92 7.08 23.73
CA VAL A 5 -12.69 7.26 24.49
C VAL A 5 -12.67 8.67 25.05
N GLY A 6 -12.76 8.80 26.38
CA GLY A 6 -12.90 10.11 27.03
C GLY A 6 -14.31 10.65 26.84
N LYS A 7 -15.18 10.47 27.85
CA LYS A 7 -16.59 10.86 27.78
C LYS A 7 -16.76 12.32 27.35
N GLY A 8 -17.47 12.55 26.24
CA GLY A 8 -17.78 13.88 25.72
C GLY A 8 -16.70 14.48 24.81
N GLU A 9 -15.62 13.76 24.52
CA GLU A 9 -14.53 14.24 23.66
C GLU A 9 -14.73 13.88 22.19
N GLY A 10 -15.78 13.12 21.86
CA GLY A 10 -16.10 12.74 20.47
C GLY A 10 -15.05 11.82 19.83
N ARG A 11 -14.20 11.17 20.63
CA ARG A 11 -13.22 10.20 20.15
C ARG A 11 -13.76 8.80 20.31
N TYR A 12 -13.57 7.96 19.30
CA TYR A 12 -14.09 6.61 19.28
C TYR A 12 -12.98 5.62 18.96
N ARG A 13 -13.06 4.41 19.52
CA ARG A 13 -12.23 3.27 19.10
C ARG A 13 -13.08 2.04 18.88
N PHE A 14 -12.61 1.12 18.04
CA PHE A 14 -13.21 -0.20 17.94
C PHE A 14 -13.15 -0.93 19.28
N LYS A 15 -14.27 -1.58 19.63
CA LYS A 15 -14.37 -2.48 20.78
C LYS A 15 -13.29 -3.56 20.68
N GLN A 16 -12.78 -4.02 21.82
CA GLN A 16 -11.82 -5.11 21.85
C GLN A 16 -12.37 -6.33 21.12
N GLY A 17 -11.58 -6.91 20.21
CA GLY A 17 -12.00 -8.04 19.39
C GLY A 17 -12.88 -7.68 18.20
N LEU A 18 -13.05 -6.39 17.88
CA LEU A 18 -13.70 -5.89 16.66
C LEU A 18 -12.80 -4.89 15.91
N ASP A 19 -11.48 -5.05 16.05
CA ASP A 19 -10.42 -4.21 15.51
C ASP A 19 -9.71 -4.84 14.29
N THR A 20 -10.31 -5.89 13.71
CA THR A 20 -9.88 -6.51 12.46
C THR A 20 -11.07 -6.67 11.52
N GLU A 21 -10.82 -6.65 10.22
CA GLU A 21 -11.88 -6.84 9.21
C GLU A 21 -12.61 -8.17 9.41
N ALA A 22 -11.86 -9.25 9.63
CA ALA A 22 -12.41 -10.58 9.85
C ALA A 22 -13.36 -10.62 11.06
N ALA A 23 -12.97 -9.98 12.17
CA ALA A 23 -13.81 -9.94 13.36
C ALA A 23 -15.07 -9.09 13.16
N ILE A 24 -14.97 -7.97 12.42
CA ILE A 24 -16.14 -7.15 12.07
C ILE A 24 -17.12 -7.94 11.20
N VAL A 25 -16.62 -8.59 10.13
CA VAL A 25 -17.44 -9.38 9.21
C VAL A 25 -18.12 -10.53 9.96
N GLN A 26 -17.36 -11.32 10.73
CA GLN A 26 -17.91 -12.43 11.52
C GLN A 26 -18.95 -11.97 12.55
N SER A 27 -18.73 -10.81 13.19
CA SER A 27 -19.69 -10.25 14.13
C SER A 27 -20.99 -9.83 13.44
N LEU A 28 -20.93 -9.31 12.21
CA LEU A 28 -22.10 -8.86 11.46
C LEU A 28 -22.86 -10.03 10.82
N GLU A 29 -22.17 -11.11 10.46
CA GLU A 29 -22.82 -12.36 10.02
C GLU A 29 -23.58 -13.03 11.16
N SER A 30 -22.98 -13.09 12.36
CA SER A 30 -23.60 -13.71 13.53
C SER A 30 -24.69 -12.85 14.15
N ARG A 31 -24.55 -11.53 14.09
CA ARG A 31 -25.50 -10.57 14.63
C ARG A 31 -25.59 -9.34 13.72
N PRO A 32 -26.46 -9.37 12.70
CA PRO A 32 -26.68 -8.24 11.81
C PRO A 32 -27.04 -7.01 12.62
N LEU A 33 -26.38 -5.89 12.29
CA LEU A 33 -26.75 -4.60 12.85
C LEU A 33 -27.69 -3.91 11.87
N GLU A 34 -28.85 -3.49 12.35
CA GLU A 34 -29.80 -2.70 11.57
C GLU A 34 -29.71 -1.25 12.02
N LEU A 35 -29.48 -0.36 11.06
CA LEU A 35 -29.53 1.08 11.26
C LEU A 35 -30.61 1.62 10.32
N GLU A 36 -31.57 2.36 10.87
CA GLU A 36 -32.67 2.89 10.06
C GLU A 36 -32.13 3.69 8.86
N GLY A 37 -32.64 3.36 7.67
CA GLY A 37 -32.26 4.01 6.41
C GLY A 37 -30.93 3.55 5.81
N THR A 38 -30.23 2.57 6.40
CA THR A 38 -28.96 2.04 5.87
C THR A 38 -29.04 0.53 5.69
N SER A 39 -28.57 0.02 4.55
CA SER A 39 -28.49 -1.44 4.35
C SER A 39 -27.37 -2.04 5.18
N GLY A 40 -27.50 -3.32 5.57
CA GLY A 40 -26.43 -4.03 6.27
C GLY A 40 -25.10 -4.03 5.50
N ALA A 41 -25.15 -4.14 4.17
CA ALA A 41 -23.96 -4.09 3.32
C ALA A 41 -23.25 -2.72 3.38
N ALA A 42 -24.01 -1.62 3.31
CA ALA A 42 -23.45 -0.27 3.43
C ALA A 42 -22.84 -0.04 4.83
N LEU A 43 -23.40 -0.63 5.87
CA LEU A 43 -22.84 -0.55 7.21
C LEU A 43 -21.53 -1.32 7.36
N VAL A 44 -21.45 -2.53 6.80
CA VAL A 44 -20.19 -3.32 6.75
C VAL A 44 -19.11 -2.48 6.06
N GLU A 45 -19.43 -1.96 4.87
CA GLU A 45 -18.52 -1.12 4.10
C GLU A 45 -18.03 0.09 4.90
N ALA A 46 -18.94 0.84 5.54
CA ALA A 46 -18.58 2.00 6.36
C ALA A 46 -17.65 1.64 7.53
N LEU A 47 -17.88 0.50 8.19
CA LEU A 47 -17.02 0.04 9.29
C LEU A 47 -15.64 -0.36 8.79
N LEU A 48 -15.55 -1.04 7.65
CA LEU A 48 -14.28 -1.43 7.03
C LEU A 48 -13.50 -0.22 6.53
N LEU A 49 -14.16 0.77 5.92
CA LEU A 49 -13.55 2.03 5.53
C LEU A 49 -12.99 2.75 6.74
N THR A 50 -13.77 2.87 7.81
CA THR A 50 -13.34 3.50 9.06
C THR A 50 -12.14 2.78 9.70
N LEU A 51 -12.12 1.43 9.66
CA LEU A 51 -10.98 0.65 10.17
C LEU A 51 -9.71 0.88 9.34
N ASN A 52 -9.86 1.02 8.03
CA ASN A 52 -8.75 1.13 7.07
C ASN A 52 -8.26 2.56 6.84
N ASP A 53 -9.01 3.57 7.27
CA ASP A 53 -8.64 4.98 7.17
C ASP A 53 -7.56 5.33 8.21
N VAL A 54 -6.34 4.81 7.99
CA VAL A 54 -5.19 5.03 8.85
C VAL A 54 -3.94 5.26 8.01
N CYS A 55 -3.01 6.08 8.51
CA CYS A 55 -1.71 6.29 7.83
C CYS A 55 -0.69 5.21 8.17
N LEU A 56 -0.79 4.63 9.37
CA LEU A 56 0.18 3.70 9.95
C LEU A 56 -0.52 2.45 10.47
N ILE A 57 0.12 1.30 10.26
CA ILE A 57 -0.32 -0.02 10.73
C ILE A 57 0.57 -0.42 11.91
N ARG A 58 -0.02 -0.92 13.00
CA ARG A 58 0.75 -1.43 14.15
C ARG A 58 1.45 -2.75 13.82
N ASP A 59 2.63 -2.94 14.38
CA ASP A 59 3.31 -4.24 14.36
C ASP A 59 2.67 -5.17 15.40
N ASP A 60 2.10 -6.29 14.98
CA ASP A 60 1.50 -7.28 15.89
C ASP A 60 2.50 -7.82 16.92
N LYS A 61 3.80 -7.80 16.62
CA LYS A 61 4.85 -8.28 17.54
C LYS A 61 5.31 -7.23 18.54
N CYS A 62 5.16 -5.96 18.22
CA CYS A 62 5.60 -4.83 19.04
C CYS A 62 4.59 -3.67 18.93
N PRO A 63 3.33 -3.86 19.37
CA PRO A 63 2.21 -2.98 19.05
C PRO A 63 2.29 -1.58 19.69
N ASP A 64 3.07 -1.43 20.76
CA ASP A 64 3.23 -0.17 21.48
C ASP A 64 4.33 0.73 20.90
N ASP A 65 5.33 0.13 20.24
CA ASP A 65 6.57 0.82 19.86
C ASP A 65 6.84 0.81 18.35
N ARG A 66 6.15 -0.02 17.57
CA ARG A 66 6.44 -0.19 16.14
C ARG A 66 5.21 -0.02 15.27
N PHE A 67 5.40 0.81 14.25
CA PHE A 67 4.41 1.14 13.25
C PHE A 67 5.04 1.09 11.86
N TYR A 68 4.26 0.64 10.88
CA TYR A 68 4.65 0.59 9.48
C TYR A 68 3.75 1.52 8.65
N PRO A 69 4.29 2.19 7.62
CA PRO A 69 3.46 2.95 6.68
C PRO A 69 2.41 2.07 6.02
N ARG A 70 1.15 2.53 5.94
CA ARG A 70 0.12 1.88 5.13
C ARG A 70 0.46 2.08 3.65
N ALA A 71 0.38 1.00 2.87
CA ALA A 71 0.53 1.10 1.42
C ALA A 71 -0.56 2.01 0.84
N LEU A 72 -0.17 2.91 -0.07
CA LEU A 72 -1.08 3.89 -0.68
C LEU A 72 -1.82 4.78 0.34
N MET A 73 -1.21 5.08 1.49
CA MET A 73 -1.84 5.92 2.52
C MET A 73 -2.27 7.31 2.02
N TRP A 74 -1.69 7.83 0.95
CA TRP A 74 -2.12 9.12 0.37
C TRP A 74 -3.53 9.12 -0.21
N LEU A 75 -4.18 7.95 -0.26
CA LEU A 75 -5.59 7.81 -0.64
C LEU A 75 -6.54 7.84 0.57
N THR A 76 -6.04 7.92 1.81
CA THR A 76 -6.89 8.02 3.00
C THR A 76 -7.28 9.45 3.29
N ASP A 77 -8.47 9.62 3.87
CA ASP A 77 -8.92 10.91 4.37
C ASP A 77 -8.02 11.33 5.55
N SER A 78 -7.70 10.39 6.43
CA SER A 78 -6.73 10.57 7.52
C SER A 78 -5.38 11.12 7.08
N PHE A 79 -4.91 10.83 5.86
CA PHE A 79 -3.67 11.41 5.34
C PHE A 79 -3.91 12.82 4.76
N CYS A 80 -4.99 12.98 4.00
CA CYS A 80 -5.36 14.26 3.37
C CYS A 80 -5.59 15.36 4.40
N GLU A 81 -6.11 15.02 5.58
CA GLU A 81 -6.34 15.95 6.69
C GLU A 81 -5.06 16.38 7.44
N LEU A 82 -3.93 15.68 7.23
CA LEU A 82 -2.66 16.06 7.84
C LEU A 82 -2.12 17.36 7.25
N GLY A 83 -1.40 18.13 8.08
CA GLY A 83 -0.62 19.26 7.60
C GLY A 83 0.46 18.85 6.60
N GLN A 84 0.82 19.74 5.66
CA GLN A 84 1.75 19.46 4.56
C GLN A 84 3.09 18.88 5.02
N ASP A 85 3.63 19.35 6.15
CA ASP A 85 4.88 18.82 6.72
C ASP A 85 4.77 17.35 7.11
N TRP A 86 3.66 16.94 7.73
CA TRP A 86 3.42 15.56 8.11
C TRP A 86 3.18 14.67 6.91
N GLN A 87 2.42 15.17 5.93
CA GLN A 87 2.23 14.45 4.67
C GLN A 87 3.56 14.16 3.96
N ARG A 88 4.47 15.15 3.89
CA ARG A 88 5.81 14.99 3.31
C ARG A 88 6.61 13.93 4.07
N ARG A 89 6.72 14.04 5.40
CA ARG A 89 7.50 13.10 6.23
C ARG A 89 6.98 11.67 6.15
N LEU A 90 5.67 11.49 6.13
CA LEU A 90 5.08 10.16 5.97
C LEU A 90 5.38 9.60 4.58
N ARG A 91 5.28 10.39 3.51
CA ARG A 91 5.67 9.95 2.16
C ARG A 91 7.12 9.46 2.12
N GLU A 92 8.06 10.26 2.66
CA GLU A 92 9.47 9.88 2.76
C GLU A 92 9.65 8.57 3.55
N LEU A 93 8.94 8.41 4.68
CA LEU A 93 8.97 7.18 5.48
C LEU A 93 8.42 5.98 4.70
N SER A 94 7.34 6.16 3.94
CA SER A 94 6.72 5.12 3.10
C SER A 94 7.66 4.70 1.98
N GLU A 95 8.26 5.65 1.27
CA GLU A 95 9.25 5.39 0.24
C GLU A 95 10.47 4.66 0.81
N ALA A 96 10.96 5.11 1.97
CA ALA A 96 12.06 4.45 2.67
C ALA A 96 11.67 3.06 3.20
N HIS A 97 10.40 2.77 3.47
CA HIS A 97 9.95 1.46 3.94
C HIS A 97 9.70 0.46 2.80
N PHE A 98 9.08 0.90 1.72
CA PHE A 98 8.69 0.04 0.61
C PHE A 98 9.74 -0.02 -0.51
N GLY A 99 10.47 1.07 -0.75
CA GLY A 99 11.40 1.20 -1.87
C GLY A 99 12.50 0.14 -1.87
N TRP A 100 13.15 -0.10 -0.72
CA TRP A 100 14.19 -1.14 -0.62
C TRP A 100 13.64 -2.55 -0.80
N LYS A 101 12.46 -2.86 -0.23
CA LYS A 101 11.83 -4.18 -0.35
C LYS A 101 11.41 -4.46 -1.80
N GLN A 102 10.83 -3.45 -2.46
CA GLN A 102 10.44 -3.55 -3.86
C GLN A 102 11.67 -3.69 -4.75
N ALA A 103 12.75 -2.98 -4.45
CA ALA A 103 14.01 -3.12 -5.16
C ALA A 103 14.58 -4.54 -5.04
N GLU A 104 14.69 -5.08 -3.82
CA GLU A 104 15.19 -6.43 -3.57
C GLU A 104 14.32 -7.52 -4.23
N ALA A 105 13.00 -7.40 -4.10
CA ALA A 105 12.06 -8.31 -4.72
C ALA A 105 12.14 -8.29 -6.25
N PHE A 106 12.33 -7.10 -6.85
CA PHE A 106 12.54 -6.96 -8.28
C PHE A 106 13.90 -7.51 -8.72
N GLU A 107 14.98 -7.22 -7.99
CA GLU A 107 16.32 -7.73 -8.33
C GLU A 107 16.36 -9.27 -8.33
N THR A 108 15.70 -9.89 -7.36
CA THR A 108 15.68 -11.35 -7.22
C THR A 108 14.69 -11.99 -8.18
N GLY A 109 13.40 -11.63 -8.05
CA GLY A 109 12.32 -12.27 -8.79
C GLY A 109 12.17 -11.76 -10.23
N GLY A 110 12.49 -10.50 -10.50
CA GLY A 110 12.51 -9.95 -11.86
C GLY A 110 13.61 -10.60 -12.70
N ARG A 111 14.80 -10.77 -12.11
CA ARG A 111 15.93 -11.44 -12.78
C ARG A 111 15.63 -12.88 -13.15
N GLU A 112 15.06 -13.66 -12.22
CA GLU A 112 14.70 -15.05 -12.48
C GLU A 112 13.72 -15.16 -13.65
N ARG A 113 12.63 -14.37 -13.62
CA ARG A 113 11.61 -14.37 -14.68
C ARG A 113 12.16 -13.95 -16.04
N LEU A 114 12.96 -12.88 -16.07
CA LEU A 114 13.58 -12.41 -17.30
C LEU A 114 14.59 -13.43 -17.87
N ARG A 115 15.33 -14.15 -17.01
CA ARG A 115 16.19 -15.25 -17.45
C ARG A 115 15.40 -16.38 -18.09
N VAL A 116 14.29 -16.79 -17.49
CA VAL A 116 13.43 -17.83 -18.07
C VAL A 116 12.92 -17.41 -19.45
N LEU A 117 12.49 -16.15 -19.60
CA LEU A 117 12.07 -15.61 -20.90
C LEU A 117 13.19 -15.61 -21.94
N GLN A 118 14.43 -15.29 -21.54
CA GLN A 118 15.60 -15.38 -22.42
C GLN A 118 15.90 -16.81 -22.87
N PHE A 119 15.81 -17.78 -21.96
CA PHE A 119 16.05 -19.18 -22.33
C PHE A 119 14.92 -19.78 -23.17
N ALA A 120 13.70 -19.26 -23.05
CA ALA A 120 12.53 -19.77 -23.75
C ALA A 120 12.33 -19.17 -25.16
N SER A 121 13.20 -18.26 -25.59
CA SER A 121 13.02 -17.49 -26.83
C SER A 121 14.35 -17.19 -27.52
N ASP A 122 14.43 -17.43 -28.83
CA ASP A 122 15.54 -16.98 -29.67
C ASP A 122 15.38 -15.51 -30.12
N MET A 123 14.45 -14.76 -29.51
CA MET A 123 14.17 -13.36 -29.83
C MET A 123 14.91 -12.39 -28.90
N LEU A 124 15.30 -11.25 -29.47
CA LEU A 124 15.87 -10.13 -28.73
C LEU A 124 14.80 -9.52 -27.80
N LEU A 125 15.12 -9.39 -26.51
CA LEU A 125 14.27 -8.72 -25.54
C LEU A 125 14.59 -7.22 -25.50
N PHE A 126 13.53 -6.43 -25.68
CA PHE A 126 13.52 -5.00 -25.44
C PHE A 126 12.61 -4.68 -24.25
N ALA A 127 13.10 -3.84 -23.35
CA ALA A 127 12.28 -3.24 -22.31
C ALA A 127 11.93 -1.81 -22.74
N ASP A 128 10.64 -1.49 -22.74
CA ASP A 128 10.20 -0.11 -22.75
C ASP A 128 10.45 0.45 -21.34
N ASP A 129 11.60 1.11 -21.19
CA ASP A 129 12.09 1.64 -19.92
C ASP A 129 11.60 3.07 -19.65
N LEU A 130 10.68 3.59 -20.47
CA LEU A 130 10.02 4.88 -20.29
C LEU A 130 8.64 4.69 -19.66
N PRO A 131 8.46 4.89 -18.34
CA PRO A 131 7.11 5.06 -17.84
C PRO A 131 6.60 6.41 -18.34
N GLU A 132 5.59 6.39 -19.21
CA GLU A 132 4.91 7.60 -19.67
C GLU A 132 4.57 8.49 -18.46
N GLY A 133 5.25 9.65 -18.39
CA GLY A 133 5.01 10.67 -17.37
C GLY A 133 5.59 10.44 -15.96
N GLN A 134 6.35 9.37 -15.68
CA GLN A 134 6.82 9.07 -14.29
C GLN A 134 8.34 9.11 -14.06
N GLY A 135 9.12 9.64 -15.00
CA GLY A 135 10.58 9.79 -14.82
C GLY A 135 11.37 8.50 -15.06
N ALA A 136 12.64 8.47 -14.66
CA ALA A 136 13.50 7.30 -14.88
C ALA A 136 13.01 6.10 -14.05
N PRO A 137 13.07 4.86 -14.58
CA PRO A 137 12.72 3.67 -13.82
C PRO A 137 13.68 3.51 -12.63
N PRO A 138 13.27 2.78 -11.57
CA PRO A 138 14.13 2.53 -10.42
C PRO A 138 15.49 1.94 -10.81
N GLU A 139 16.55 2.30 -10.07
CA GLU A 139 17.92 1.85 -10.36
C GLU A 139 18.05 0.31 -10.36
N CYS A 140 17.35 -0.37 -9.46
CA CYS A 140 17.29 -1.84 -9.41
C CYS A 140 16.78 -2.45 -10.73
N THR A 141 15.82 -1.78 -11.38
CA THR A 141 15.29 -2.20 -12.67
C THR A 141 16.35 -2.08 -13.75
N LEU A 142 17.02 -0.93 -13.84
CA LEU A 142 18.09 -0.68 -14.79
C LEU A 142 19.23 -1.69 -14.66
N LYS A 143 19.62 -2.02 -13.43
CA LYS A 143 20.67 -3.00 -13.13
C LYS A 143 20.31 -4.41 -13.61
N VAL A 144 19.08 -4.87 -13.35
CA VAL A 144 18.64 -6.20 -13.80
C VAL A 144 18.59 -6.28 -15.33
N LEU A 145 18.06 -5.25 -16.00
CA LEU A 145 18.00 -5.20 -17.46
C LEU A 145 19.40 -5.24 -18.07
N ALA A 146 20.32 -4.42 -17.55
CA ALA A 146 21.71 -4.39 -17.99
C ALA A 146 22.42 -5.73 -17.78
N ASP A 147 22.28 -6.35 -16.60
CA ASP A 147 22.91 -7.63 -16.28
C ASP A 147 22.44 -8.79 -17.16
N LEU A 148 21.22 -8.71 -17.67
CA LEU A 148 20.66 -9.69 -18.59
C LEU A 148 20.87 -9.31 -20.05
N GLY A 149 21.45 -8.15 -20.35
CA GLY A 149 21.60 -7.67 -21.73
C GLY A 149 20.26 -7.37 -22.41
N VAL A 150 19.21 -7.04 -21.64
CA VAL A 150 17.94 -6.55 -22.16
C VAL A 150 18.12 -5.10 -22.59
N LEU A 151 17.77 -4.78 -23.82
CA LEU A 151 17.95 -3.44 -24.37
C LEU A 151 16.83 -2.51 -23.91
N GLY A 152 17.18 -1.33 -23.39
CA GLY A 152 16.23 -0.26 -23.07
C GLY A 152 15.95 0.65 -24.27
N SER A 153 14.75 1.22 -24.35
CA SER A 153 14.36 2.23 -25.32
C SER A 153 14.73 3.65 -24.85
N ARG A 154 15.92 4.12 -25.21
CA ARG A 154 16.24 5.55 -25.07
C ARG A 154 15.80 6.31 -26.30
N ILE A 155 14.63 6.93 -26.26
CA ILE A 155 14.22 7.91 -27.26
C ILE A 155 14.79 9.27 -26.84
N PRO A 156 15.74 9.88 -27.60
CA PRO A 156 16.14 11.25 -27.34
C PRO A 156 14.91 12.14 -27.50
N ALA A 157 14.62 12.99 -26.51
CA ALA A 157 13.60 14.02 -26.66
C ALA A 157 13.94 14.86 -27.90
N ALA A 158 13.04 14.90 -28.88
CA ALA A 158 13.20 15.79 -30.03
C ALA A 158 13.24 17.24 -29.52
N LEU A 159 14.29 17.97 -29.93
CA LEU A 159 14.47 19.41 -29.70
C LEU A 159 13.33 20.23 -30.30
#